data_AF-A0A0J5LCP6-F1
#
_entry.id   AF-A0A0J5LCP6-F1
#
_cell.length_a   1.000
_cell.length_b   1.000
_cell.length_c   1.000
_cell.angle_alpha   90.00
_cell.angle_beta   90.00
_cell.angle_gamma   90.00
#
_symmetry.space_group_name_H-M   'P 1'
#
loop_
_entity.id
_entity.type
_entity.pdbx_description
1 polymer ?
#
loop_
_entity_poly.entity_id
_entity_poly.type
_entity_poly.pdbx_seq_one_letter_code
_entity_poly.pdbx_strand_id
1 'polypeptide(L)'
;MGSSFYRSFEERHRGSVEDIKDRQKFYLPFLFQLKELYPDGVIADIGCGRGEWLEILNENDIANIGVDLDDGMLARASEAGLNVQKMDCLEFLESQADESLIALTGFHIAEHLPFEILQQLVMHTLRVLKPGGLLILETPNPENLSVGACSFYMDPTHNHPLPPPLLEFLPIHYGFNRAITVRLQEKDVLKPADSQVNLIDVLKGVSPDYSVIAQKDAPLEILNRFEALFTKQYGLTLDALSDRYDAILNDQLSVLAARLDKFDQIDLAGRLDKLDQSDFGSRLDKLDQLDFGSRLDKLDQLDLVSRLEKLDQIYPRQIETMQECIHQLQGKVGELSLVLDQNHQLHQQVIDLESSRSWRITKPLRWLSLQYQLLRMEGIKVRSRRAAKKIVRKSMAFALVFFHRYPKSKVYLFKILRRSGCYPLLQRFFRRVMLVQTDATMMQPVKFDVGTEDMTSRALSIYNELKNKNTEK
;
A
#
# COMPACT_ATOMS: atom_id res chain seq x y z
N MET A 1 -9.04 -20.17 2.54
CA MET A 1 -10.41 -19.75 2.20
C MET A 1 -10.96 -20.68 1.13
N GLY A 2 -12.28 -20.88 1.04
CA GLY A 2 -12.85 -21.57 -0.13
C GLY A 2 -12.85 -20.63 -1.34
N SER A 3 -12.56 -21.14 -2.55
CA SER A 3 -12.50 -20.36 -3.80
C SER A 3 -13.76 -19.53 -4.06
N SER A 4 -14.94 -20.05 -3.69
CA SER A 4 -16.21 -19.33 -3.80
C SER A 4 -16.31 -18.07 -2.93
N PHE A 5 -15.71 -18.05 -1.73
CA PHE A 5 -15.73 -16.86 -0.88
C PHE A 5 -14.83 -15.76 -1.45
N TYR A 6 -13.63 -16.14 -1.91
CA TYR A 6 -12.65 -15.22 -2.48
C TYR A 6 -13.20 -14.54 -3.74
N ARG A 7 -13.80 -15.30 -4.64
CA ARG A 7 -14.47 -14.77 -5.84
C ARG A 7 -15.56 -13.75 -5.52
N SER A 8 -16.50 -14.08 -4.62
CA SER A 8 -17.56 -13.14 -4.24
C SER A 8 -17.05 -11.90 -3.50
N PHE A 9 -15.93 -12.03 -2.77
CA PHE A 9 -15.28 -10.91 -2.13
C PHE A 9 -14.64 -9.97 -3.17
N GLU A 10 -13.90 -10.52 -4.13
CA GLU A 10 -13.25 -9.76 -5.19
C GLU A 10 -14.27 -9.08 -6.12
N GLU A 11 -15.33 -9.78 -6.54
CA GLU A 11 -16.43 -9.21 -7.34
C GLU A 11 -17.08 -8.00 -6.66
N ARG A 12 -17.15 -8.00 -5.32
CA ARG A 12 -17.78 -6.91 -4.56
C ARG A 12 -16.85 -5.72 -4.30
N HIS A 13 -15.53 -5.93 -4.24
CA HIS A 13 -14.58 -4.91 -3.78
C HIS A 13 -13.64 -4.39 -4.87
N ARG A 14 -13.40 -5.16 -5.94
CA ARG A 14 -12.46 -4.77 -7.03
C ARG A 14 -13.06 -3.76 -8.01
N GLY A 15 -14.39 -3.77 -8.17
CA GLY A 15 -15.13 -2.93 -9.12
C GLY A 15 -15.72 -3.74 -10.27
N SER A 16 -16.42 -3.06 -11.19
CA SER A 16 -16.96 -3.70 -12.39
C SER A 16 -15.86 -4.07 -13.39
N VAL A 17 -16.16 -4.97 -14.32
CA VAL A 17 -15.21 -5.36 -15.39
C VAL A 17 -14.85 -4.14 -16.24
N GLU A 18 -15.83 -3.30 -16.55
CA GLU A 18 -15.66 -2.08 -17.33
C GLU A 18 -14.72 -1.08 -16.61
N ASP A 19 -14.92 -0.87 -15.31
CA ASP A 19 -14.04 0.01 -14.51
C ASP A 19 -12.59 -0.48 -14.50
N ILE A 20 -12.38 -1.80 -14.38
CA ILE A 20 -11.03 -2.40 -14.40
C ILE A 20 -10.38 -2.22 -15.76
N LYS A 21 -11.13 -2.48 -16.85
CA LYS A 21 -10.62 -2.30 -18.21
C LYS A 21 -10.22 -0.85 -18.46
N ASP A 22 -11.03 0.11 -18.04
CA ASP A 22 -10.72 1.53 -18.22
C ASP A 22 -9.45 1.96 -17.46
N ARG A 23 -9.22 1.41 -16.26
CA ARG A 23 -7.99 1.65 -15.50
C ARG A 23 -6.76 1.07 -16.19
N GLN A 24 -6.85 -0.16 -16.71
CA GLN A 24 -5.73 -0.86 -17.33
C GLN A 24 -5.36 -0.34 -18.72
N LYS A 25 -6.26 0.38 -19.42
CA LYS A 25 -5.92 1.06 -20.69
C LYS A 25 -4.74 2.01 -20.58
N PHE A 26 -4.39 2.47 -19.37
CA PHE A 26 -3.20 3.24 -19.08
C PHE A 26 -1.91 2.63 -19.66
N TYR A 27 -1.80 1.30 -19.70
CA TYR A 27 -0.58 0.61 -20.13
C TYR A 27 -0.45 0.46 -21.66
N LEU A 28 -1.53 0.65 -22.42
CA LEU A 28 -1.53 0.45 -23.87
C LEU A 28 -0.44 1.25 -24.63
N PRO A 29 -0.14 2.53 -24.30
CA PRO A 29 0.94 3.25 -24.97
C PRO A 29 2.30 2.58 -24.85
N PHE A 30 2.60 1.91 -23.73
CA PHE A 30 3.83 1.16 -23.54
C PHE A 30 3.86 -0.09 -24.42
N LEU A 31 2.72 -0.79 -24.51
CA LEU A 31 2.62 -2.04 -25.27
C LEU A 31 2.60 -1.82 -26.77
N PHE A 32 2.04 -0.70 -27.24
CA PHE A 32 2.09 -0.34 -28.66
C PHE A 32 3.52 -0.15 -29.14
N GLN A 33 4.41 0.45 -28.33
CA GLN A 33 5.83 0.53 -28.67
C GLN A 33 6.47 -0.85 -28.82
N LEU A 34 6.12 -1.80 -27.95
CA LEU A 34 6.61 -3.19 -28.05
C LEU A 34 6.02 -3.93 -29.24
N LYS A 35 4.72 -3.76 -29.52
CA LYS A 35 4.02 -4.39 -30.64
C LYS A 35 4.59 -3.92 -31.98
N GLU A 36 4.91 -2.63 -32.11
CA GLU A 36 5.57 -2.11 -33.31
C GLU A 36 6.96 -2.73 -33.52
N LEU A 37 7.71 -2.96 -32.44
CA LEU A 37 9.04 -3.59 -32.49
C LEU A 37 8.97 -5.10 -32.76
N TYR A 38 7.95 -5.75 -32.22
CA TYR A 38 7.75 -7.20 -32.25
C TYR A 38 6.28 -7.51 -32.57
N PRO A 39 5.86 -7.47 -33.85
CA PRO A 39 4.46 -7.64 -34.26
C PRO A 39 3.83 -8.96 -33.79
N ASP A 40 4.62 -10.04 -33.78
CA ASP A 40 4.22 -11.37 -33.34
C ASP A 40 4.58 -11.65 -31.86
N GLY A 41 4.94 -10.60 -31.11
CA GLY A 41 5.37 -10.70 -29.73
C GLY A 41 4.25 -11.09 -28.78
N VAL A 42 4.54 -11.99 -27.84
CA VAL A 42 3.57 -12.49 -26.85
C VAL A 42 3.74 -11.76 -25.52
N ILE A 43 2.63 -11.35 -24.92
CA ILE A 43 2.53 -10.85 -23.54
C ILE A 43 2.04 -11.98 -22.62
N ALA A 44 2.71 -12.19 -21.50
CA ALA A 44 2.21 -13.07 -20.45
C ALA A 44 1.62 -12.27 -19.30
N ASP A 45 0.42 -12.64 -18.84
CA ASP A 45 -0.23 -12.07 -17.66
C ASP A 45 -0.27 -13.09 -16.52
N ILE A 46 0.46 -12.81 -15.44
CA ILE A 46 0.57 -13.69 -14.27
C ILE A 46 -0.42 -13.26 -13.18
N GLY A 47 -1.24 -14.20 -12.72
CA GLY A 47 -2.41 -13.88 -11.89
C GLY A 47 -3.52 -13.25 -12.72
N CYS A 48 -3.79 -13.78 -13.92
CA CYS A 48 -4.72 -13.17 -14.87
C CYS A 48 -6.19 -13.17 -14.38
N GLY A 49 -6.51 -13.94 -13.34
CA GLY A 49 -7.82 -13.96 -12.71
C GLY A 49 -8.95 -14.22 -13.70
N ARG A 50 -9.82 -13.22 -13.85
CA ARG A 50 -11.02 -13.28 -14.70
C ARG A 50 -10.76 -12.91 -16.16
N GLY A 51 -9.54 -12.48 -16.50
CA GLY A 51 -9.09 -12.25 -17.86
C GLY A 51 -9.42 -10.87 -18.44
N GLU A 52 -9.81 -9.87 -17.63
CA GLU A 52 -10.14 -8.52 -18.13
C GLU A 52 -8.99 -7.91 -18.94
N TRP A 53 -7.75 -8.11 -18.48
CA TRP A 53 -6.57 -7.64 -19.18
C TRP A 53 -6.37 -8.34 -20.54
N LEU A 54 -6.59 -9.65 -20.60
CA LEU A 54 -6.47 -10.44 -21.82
C LEU A 54 -7.53 -10.03 -22.86
N GLU A 55 -8.74 -9.66 -22.41
CA GLU A 55 -9.76 -9.07 -23.30
C GLU A 55 -9.22 -7.78 -23.94
N ILE A 56 -8.60 -6.89 -23.16
CA ILE A 56 -8.01 -5.64 -23.70
C ILE A 56 -6.90 -5.95 -24.70
N LEU A 57 -6.03 -6.92 -24.41
CA LEU A 57 -4.97 -7.31 -25.34
C LEU A 57 -5.54 -7.88 -26.64
N ASN A 58 -6.58 -8.71 -26.58
CA ASN A 58 -7.28 -9.23 -27.76
C ASN A 58 -7.95 -8.12 -28.58
N GLU A 59 -8.63 -7.17 -27.92
CA GLU A 59 -9.26 -6.00 -28.57
C GLU A 59 -8.25 -5.11 -29.31
N ASN A 60 -6.98 -5.19 -28.94
CA ASN A 60 -5.88 -4.45 -29.54
C ASN A 60 -4.96 -5.33 -30.40
N ASP A 61 -5.39 -6.53 -30.79
CA ASP A 61 -4.65 -7.50 -31.60
C ASP A 61 -3.24 -7.79 -31.07
N ILE A 62 -3.07 -7.94 -29.75
CA ILE A 62 -1.80 -8.30 -29.11
C ILE A 62 -1.86 -9.77 -28.68
N ALA A 63 -0.93 -10.58 -29.18
CA ALA A 63 -0.82 -11.98 -28.78
C ALA A 63 -0.52 -12.09 -27.29
N ASN A 64 -1.28 -12.93 -26.59
CA ASN A 64 -1.20 -13.01 -25.14
C ASN A 64 -1.46 -14.41 -24.60
N ILE A 65 -1.05 -14.63 -23.35
CA ILE A 65 -1.37 -15.80 -22.54
C ILE A 65 -1.56 -15.38 -21.07
N GLY A 66 -2.65 -15.84 -20.45
CA GLY A 66 -2.89 -15.66 -19.02
C GLY A 66 -2.56 -16.90 -18.21
N VAL A 67 -2.02 -16.71 -17.02
CA VAL A 67 -1.64 -17.79 -16.10
C VAL A 67 -2.20 -17.52 -14.72
N ASP A 68 -2.92 -18.49 -14.15
CA ASP A 68 -3.45 -18.41 -12.78
C ASP A 68 -3.49 -19.80 -12.11
N LEU A 69 -3.52 -19.85 -10.79
CA LEU A 69 -3.64 -21.10 -10.01
C LEU A 69 -5.09 -21.46 -9.68
N ASP A 70 -6.02 -20.49 -9.69
CA ASP A 70 -7.43 -20.69 -9.30
C ASP A 70 -8.32 -21.06 -10.49
N ASP A 71 -8.76 -22.32 -10.54
CA ASP A 71 -9.74 -22.81 -11.54
C ASP A 71 -11.03 -21.97 -11.55
N GLY A 72 -11.46 -21.48 -10.39
CA GLY A 72 -12.70 -20.72 -10.25
C GLY A 72 -12.64 -19.34 -10.89
N MET A 73 -11.45 -18.75 -10.99
CA MET A 73 -11.20 -17.50 -11.71
C MET A 73 -11.06 -17.75 -13.21
N LEU A 74 -10.28 -18.78 -13.57
CA LEU A 74 -10.05 -19.16 -14.98
C LEU A 74 -11.30 -19.67 -15.70
N ALA A 75 -12.32 -20.13 -14.99
CA ALA A 75 -13.56 -20.61 -15.59
C ALA A 75 -14.19 -19.56 -16.51
N ARG A 76 -14.28 -18.31 -16.06
CA ARG A 76 -14.82 -17.20 -16.88
C ARG A 76 -13.94 -16.95 -18.10
N ALA A 77 -12.62 -16.84 -17.91
CA ALA A 77 -11.69 -16.53 -18.98
C ALA A 77 -11.71 -17.63 -20.07
N SER A 78 -11.79 -18.89 -19.65
CA SER A 78 -11.92 -20.04 -20.54
C SER A 78 -13.26 -20.03 -21.30
N GLU A 79 -14.38 -19.74 -20.62
CA GLU A 79 -15.71 -19.60 -21.25
C GLU A 79 -15.75 -18.46 -22.28
N ALA A 80 -15.01 -17.38 -22.04
CA ALA A 80 -14.84 -16.26 -22.96
C ALA A 80 -13.88 -16.56 -24.13
N GLY A 81 -13.29 -17.76 -24.19
CA GLY A 81 -12.35 -18.16 -25.24
C GLY A 81 -10.98 -17.50 -25.15
N LEU A 82 -10.60 -16.99 -23.97
CA LEU A 82 -9.29 -16.39 -23.74
C LEU A 82 -8.21 -17.47 -23.64
N ASN A 83 -6.99 -17.13 -24.06
CA ASN A 83 -5.85 -18.03 -23.97
C ASN A 83 -5.32 -18.05 -22.53
N VAL A 84 -5.82 -18.99 -21.72
CA VAL A 84 -5.43 -19.12 -20.32
C VAL A 84 -4.92 -20.51 -19.98
N GLN A 85 -3.99 -20.57 -19.03
CA GLN A 85 -3.39 -21.80 -18.54
C GLN A 85 -3.40 -21.84 -17.02
N LYS A 86 -3.86 -22.97 -16.45
CA LYS A 86 -3.72 -23.22 -15.03
C LYS A 86 -2.32 -23.69 -14.70
N MET A 87 -1.49 -22.82 -14.13
CA MET A 87 -0.08 -23.12 -13.84
C MET A 87 0.46 -22.19 -12.75
N ASP A 88 1.49 -22.63 -12.03
CA ASP A 88 2.24 -21.76 -11.13
C ASP A 88 3.04 -20.72 -11.95
N CYS A 89 3.13 -19.49 -11.46
CA CYS A 89 3.80 -18.41 -12.17
C CYS A 89 5.29 -18.67 -12.44
N LEU A 90 6.01 -19.33 -11.51
CA LEU A 90 7.42 -19.67 -11.70
C LEU A 90 7.56 -20.86 -12.64
N GLU A 91 6.72 -21.90 -12.47
CA GLU A 91 6.71 -23.05 -13.39
C GLU A 91 6.46 -22.61 -14.84
N PHE A 92 5.52 -21.69 -15.03
CA PHE A 92 5.26 -21.09 -16.34
C PHE A 92 6.51 -20.41 -16.89
N LEU A 93 7.15 -19.52 -16.11
CA LEU A 93 8.33 -18.80 -16.57
C LEU A 93 9.51 -19.72 -16.84
N GLU A 94 9.75 -20.73 -16.01
CA GLU A 94 10.78 -21.75 -16.22
C GLU A 94 10.57 -22.53 -17.53
N SER A 95 9.31 -22.77 -17.91
CA SER A 95 8.97 -23.44 -19.18
C SER A 95 9.17 -22.56 -20.42
N GLN A 96 9.24 -21.24 -20.25
CA GLN A 96 9.44 -20.31 -21.37
C GLN A 96 10.91 -20.27 -21.81
N ALA A 97 11.11 -20.23 -23.13
CA ALA A 97 12.43 -20.00 -23.72
C ALA A 97 12.94 -18.58 -23.40
N ASP A 98 14.25 -18.40 -23.48
CA ASP A 98 14.88 -17.08 -23.38
C ASP A 98 14.35 -16.18 -24.51
N GLU A 99 14.13 -14.90 -24.22
CA GLU A 99 13.68 -13.89 -25.20
C GLU A 99 12.42 -14.29 -26.01
N SER A 100 11.49 -15.00 -25.37
CA SER A 100 10.22 -15.43 -25.96
C SER A 100 9.08 -14.42 -25.80
N LEU A 101 9.10 -13.61 -24.74
CA LEU A 101 8.03 -12.67 -24.38
C LEU A 101 8.42 -11.22 -24.66
N ILE A 102 7.47 -10.36 -25.00
CA ILE A 102 7.70 -8.91 -25.13
C ILE A 102 7.36 -8.15 -23.86
N ALA A 103 6.39 -8.64 -23.09
CA ALA A 103 6.08 -8.11 -21.79
C ALA A 103 5.58 -9.20 -20.83
N LEU A 104 5.77 -8.96 -19.55
CA LEU A 104 5.15 -9.71 -18.48
C LEU A 104 4.38 -8.73 -17.59
N THR A 105 3.07 -8.95 -17.45
CA THR A 105 2.18 -8.15 -16.63
C THR A 105 1.73 -8.93 -15.41
N GLY A 106 1.55 -8.24 -14.28
CA GLY A 106 0.94 -8.81 -13.08
C GLY A 106 0.20 -7.73 -12.31
N PHE A 107 -1.14 -7.80 -12.34
CA PHE A 107 -2.00 -6.82 -11.68
C PHE A 107 -2.54 -7.40 -10.38
N HIS A 108 -2.21 -6.77 -9.26
CA HIS A 108 -2.60 -7.22 -7.93
C HIS A 108 -2.16 -8.66 -7.63
N ILE A 109 -0.93 -9.01 -8.01
CA ILE A 109 -0.33 -10.32 -7.73
C ILE A 109 0.87 -10.21 -6.80
N ALA A 110 1.66 -9.13 -6.89
CA ALA A 110 2.91 -8.97 -6.16
C ALA A 110 2.70 -9.01 -4.63
N GLU A 111 1.59 -8.49 -4.14
CA GLU A 111 1.20 -8.47 -2.72
C GLU A 111 0.82 -9.86 -2.18
N HIS A 112 0.44 -10.80 -3.05
CA HIS A 112 0.11 -12.18 -2.70
C HIS A 112 1.31 -13.13 -2.74
N LEU A 113 2.41 -12.71 -3.39
CA LEU A 113 3.62 -13.53 -3.48
C LEU A 113 4.50 -13.36 -2.24
N PRO A 114 5.05 -14.45 -1.69
CA PRO A 114 6.18 -14.36 -0.77
C PRO A 114 7.34 -13.62 -1.45
N PHE A 115 8.09 -12.83 -0.68
CA PHE A 115 9.11 -11.96 -1.26
C PHE A 115 10.19 -12.72 -2.04
N GLU A 116 10.56 -13.93 -1.59
CA GLU A 116 11.51 -14.80 -2.29
C GLU A 116 10.97 -15.33 -3.63
N ILE A 117 9.65 -15.47 -3.76
CA ILE A 117 8.99 -15.84 -5.02
C ILE A 117 8.95 -14.64 -5.95
N LEU A 118 8.63 -13.45 -5.44
CA LEU A 118 8.67 -12.20 -6.21
C LEU A 118 10.08 -11.92 -6.75
N GLN A 119 11.13 -12.18 -5.97
CA GLN A 119 12.51 -12.10 -6.41
C GLN A 119 12.81 -13.04 -7.59
N GLN A 120 12.40 -14.31 -7.49
CA GLN A 120 12.57 -15.30 -8.56
C GLN A 120 11.78 -14.91 -9.80
N LEU A 121 10.56 -14.41 -9.61
CA LEU A 121 9.70 -13.95 -10.70
C LEU A 121 10.41 -12.89 -11.52
N VAL A 122 10.90 -11.82 -10.88
CA VAL A 122 11.64 -10.75 -11.56
C VAL A 122 12.90 -11.28 -12.28
N MET A 123 13.66 -12.17 -11.65
CA MET A 123 14.85 -12.78 -12.24
C MET A 123 14.51 -13.60 -13.49
N HIS A 124 13.48 -14.45 -13.44
CA HIS A 124 13.05 -15.24 -14.59
C HIS A 124 12.41 -14.36 -15.67
N THR A 125 11.70 -13.29 -15.30
CA THR A 125 11.16 -12.33 -16.25
C THR A 125 12.27 -11.70 -17.10
N LEU A 126 13.38 -11.26 -16.49
CA LEU A 126 14.49 -10.67 -17.24
C LEU A 126 15.04 -11.63 -18.32
N ARG A 127 15.11 -12.92 -18.02
CA ARG A 127 15.56 -13.95 -18.97
C ARG A 127 14.60 -14.11 -20.15
N VAL A 128 13.30 -14.24 -19.89
CA VAL A 128 12.30 -14.56 -20.92
C VAL A 128 11.91 -13.35 -21.79
N LEU A 129 12.14 -12.13 -21.31
CA LEU A 129 11.84 -10.92 -22.08
C LEU A 129 12.82 -10.73 -23.25
N LYS A 130 12.31 -10.32 -24.41
CA LYS A 130 13.11 -9.83 -25.55
C LYS A 130 13.83 -8.52 -25.19
N PRO A 131 14.88 -8.12 -25.93
CA PRO A 131 15.53 -6.82 -25.73
C PRO A 131 14.52 -5.66 -25.75
N GLY A 132 14.59 -4.79 -24.75
CA GLY A 132 13.63 -3.68 -24.56
C GLY A 132 12.27 -4.07 -24.01
N GLY A 133 12.02 -5.36 -23.75
CA GLY A 133 10.78 -5.88 -23.17
C GLY A 133 10.50 -5.36 -21.77
N LEU A 134 9.23 -5.42 -21.36
CA LEU A 134 8.75 -4.77 -20.14
C LEU A 134 8.27 -5.76 -19.08
N LEU A 135 8.61 -5.48 -17.82
CA LEU A 135 7.93 -6.01 -16.64
C LEU A 135 6.99 -4.93 -16.10
N ILE A 136 5.72 -5.25 -15.92
CA ILE A 136 4.70 -4.34 -15.35
C ILE A 136 4.05 -5.03 -14.15
N LEU A 137 4.23 -4.47 -12.96
CA LEU A 137 3.63 -4.98 -11.73
C LEU A 137 2.82 -3.89 -11.04
N GLU A 138 1.49 -4.03 -10.98
CA GLU A 138 0.59 -3.13 -10.26
C GLU A 138 0.20 -3.72 -8.91
N THR A 139 0.19 -2.91 -7.87
CA THR A 139 -0.14 -3.34 -6.51
C THR A 139 -0.66 -2.16 -5.67
N PRO A 140 -1.41 -2.39 -4.58
CA PRO A 140 -1.93 -1.33 -3.73
C PRO A 140 -0.82 -0.45 -3.15
N ASN A 141 -1.04 0.86 -3.17
CA ASN A 141 -0.06 1.85 -2.75
C ASN A 141 -0.08 2.10 -1.23
N PRO A 142 0.98 1.70 -0.48
CA PRO A 142 1.04 1.96 0.95
C PRO A 142 1.25 3.44 1.33
N GLU A 143 1.62 4.30 0.37
CA GLU A 143 1.72 5.74 0.62
C GLU A 143 0.34 6.39 0.83
N ASN A 144 -0.73 5.79 0.29
CA ASN A 144 -2.08 6.16 0.66
C ASN A 144 -2.40 5.55 2.03
N LEU A 145 -2.56 6.38 3.06
CA LEU A 145 -2.75 5.91 4.43
C LEU A 145 -4.01 5.07 4.60
N SER A 146 -5.08 5.38 3.86
CA SER A 146 -6.31 4.56 3.88
C SER A 146 -6.04 3.16 3.33
N VAL A 147 -5.17 3.06 2.32
CA VAL A 147 -4.80 1.78 1.72
C VAL A 147 -3.86 1.02 2.64
N GLY A 148 -2.69 1.60 2.94
CA GLY A 148 -1.64 0.94 3.72
C GLY A 148 -2.03 0.57 5.15
N ALA A 149 -2.94 1.30 5.80
CA ALA A 149 -3.34 1.04 7.17
C ALA A 149 -4.65 0.24 7.32
N CYS A 150 -5.48 0.15 6.27
CA CYS A 150 -6.81 -0.44 6.38
C CYS A 150 -7.18 -1.33 5.19
N SER A 151 -7.42 -0.77 3.99
CA SER A 151 -8.00 -1.55 2.89
C SER A 151 -7.08 -2.67 2.40
N PHE A 152 -5.76 -2.50 2.51
CA PHE A 152 -4.80 -3.56 2.24
C PHE A 152 -5.04 -4.81 3.09
N TYR A 153 -5.41 -4.67 4.36
CA TYR A 153 -5.64 -5.81 5.26
C TYR A 153 -7.06 -6.37 5.21
N MET A 154 -7.93 -5.82 4.35
CA MET A 154 -9.26 -6.41 4.13
C MET A 154 -9.17 -7.73 3.36
N ASP A 155 -8.16 -7.89 2.51
CA ASP A 155 -7.82 -9.20 1.94
C ASP A 155 -6.83 -9.91 2.87
N PRO A 156 -7.24 -11.02 3.53
CA PRO A 156 -6.37 -11.74 4.45
C PRO A 156 -5.32 -12.61 3.75
N THR A 157 -5.31 -12.67 2.42
CA THR A 157 -4.33 -13.39 1.62
C THR A 157 -3.11 -12.55 1.24
N HIS A 158 -3.18 -11.22 1.41
CA HIS A 158 -2.02 -10.35 1.25
C HIS A 158 -0.92 -10.66 2.28
N ASN A 159 0.34 -10.56 1.86
CA ASN A 159 1.48 -10.72 2.76
C ASN A 159 1.79 -9.43 3.50
N HIS A 160 2.41 -8.47 2.80
CA HIS A 160 2.84 -7.18 3.35
C HIS A 160 2.68 -6.08 2.30
N PRO A 161 2.35 -4.84 2.70
CA PRO A 161 2.38 -3.72 1.78
C PRO A 161 3.79 -3.56 1.21
N LEU A 162 3.89 -3.37 -0.10
CA LEU A 162 5.17 -3.21 -0.80
C LEU A 162 5.42 -1.71 -1.00
N PRO A 163 6.43 -1.10 -0.36
CA PRO A 163 6.78 0.30 -0.61
C PRO A 163 7.26 0.47 -2.06
N PRO A 164 6.84 1.54 -2.77
CA PRO A 164 7.25 1.74 -4.16
C PRO A 164 8.76 1.71 -4.40
N PRO A 165 9.62 2.33 -3.55
CA PRO A 165 11.06 2.24 -3.71
C PRO A 165 11.62 0.82 -3.63
N LEU A 166 10.98 -0.09 -2.88
CA LEU A 166 11.39 -1.49 -2.79
C LEU A 166 11.07 -2.24 -4.09
N LEU A 167 9.85 -2.07 -4.61
CA LEU A 167 9.41 -2.76 -5.82
C LEU A 167 10.14 -2.24 -7.07
N GLU A 168 10.48 -0.94 -7.11
CA GLU A 168 11.26 -0.32 -8.19
C GLU A 168 12.74 -0.75 -8.15
N PHE A 169 13.33 -0.87 -6.95
CA PHE A 169 14.71 -1.33 -6.79
C PHE A 169 14.90 -2.79 -7.25
N LEU A 170 13.90 -3.63 -7.06
CA LEU A 170 13.97 -5.06 -7.32
C LEU A 170 14.39 -5.42 -8.77
N PRO A 171 13.74 -4.93 -9.83
CA PRO A 171 14.16 -5.19 -11.21
C PRO A 171 15.55 -4.61 -11.52
N ILE A 172 15.89 -3.43 -11.00
CA ILE A 172 17.22 -2.84 -11.17
C ILE A 172 18.30 -3.75 -10.59
N HIS A 173 18.07 -4.28 -9.39
CA HIS A 173 18.99 -5.19 -8.72
C HIS A 173 19.30 -6.45 -9.55
N TYR A 174 18.30 -6.97 -10.27
CA TYR A 174 18.45 -8.17 -11.09
C TYR A 174 18.93 -7.91 -12.52
N GLY A 175 19.09 -6.65 -12.93
CA GLY A 175 19.72 -6.28 -14.21
C GLY A 175 18.78 -5.72 -15.27
N PHE A 176 17.57 -5.28 -14.92
CA PHE A 176 16.82 -4.38 -15.80
C PHE A 176 17.58 -3.05 -15.96
N ASN A 177 17.54 -2.46 -17.15
CA ASN A 177 18.27 -1.23 -17.47
C ASN A 177 17.70 -0.02 -16.72
N ARG A 178 16.38 0.08 -16.65
CA ARG A 178 15.67 1.14 -15.93
C ARG A 178 14.31 0.68 -15.44
N ALA A 179 13.80 1.37 -14.44
CA ALA A 179 12.47 1.17 -13.89
C ALA A 179 11.87 2.52 -13.50
N ILE A 180 10.55 2.61 -13.54
CA ILE A 180 9.80 3.77 -13.05
C ILE A 180 8.66 3.30 -12.15
N THR A 181 8.36 4.10 -11.14
CA THR A 181 7.11 3.99 -10.38
C THR A 181 6.07 4.93 -10.97
N VAL A 182 4.92 4.39 -11.38
CA VAL A 182 3.75 5.16 -11.78
C VAL A 182 2.66 5.02 -10.73
N ARG A 183 2.06 6.13 -10.33
CA ARG A 183 0.96 6.16 -9.36
C ARG A 183 -0.35 6.35 -10.11
N LEU A 184 -1.39 5.64 -9.68
CA LEU A 184 -2.58 5.43 -10.49
C LEU A 184 -3.89 5.56 -9.70
N GLN A 185 -4.99 5.81 -10.41
CA GLN A 185 -6.37 5.88 -9.88
C GLN A 185 -6.64 6.96 -8.81
N GLU A 186 -5.87 8.05 -8.80
CA GLU A 186 -6.22 9.22 -8.01
C GLU A 186 -7.54 9.89 -8.47
N LYS A 187 -8.17 10.63 -7.56
CA LYS A 187 -9.39 11.39 -7.85
C LYS A 187 -9.11 12.50 -8.86
N ASP A 188 -9.95 12.63 -9.88
CA ASP A 188 -9.80 13.65 -10.93
C ASP A 188 -9.72 15.09 -10.38
N VAL A 189 -10.43 15.38 -9.29
CA VAL A 189 -10.44 16.69 -8.63
C VAL A 189 -9.06 17.09 -8.09
N LEU A 190 -8.18 16.13 -7.80
CA LEU A 190 -6.84 16.36 -7.23
C LEU A 190 -5.73 16.37 -8.28
N LYS A 191 -6.04 16.01 -9.54
CA LYS A 191 -5.05 15.98 -10.64
C LYS A 191 -4.50 17.36 -10.98
N PRO A 192 -5.31 18.44 -11.08
CA PRO A 192 -4.79 19.78 -11.36
C PRO A 192 -3.78 20.22 -10.29
N ALA A 193 -2.71 20.90 -10.71
CA ALA A 193 -1.66 21.33 -9.78
C ALA A 193 -2.11 22.43 -8.80
N ASP A 194 -3.12 23.19 -9.19
CA ASP A 194 -3.74 24.30 -8.47
C ASP A 194 -4.97 23.89 -7.65
N SER A 195 -5.32 22.61 -7.62
CA SER A 195 -6.44 22.11 -6.82
C SER A 195 -6.24 22.44 -5.34
N GLN A 196 -7.29 22.91 -4.66
CA GLN A 196 -7.25 23.02 -3.20
C GLN A 196 -7.10 21.63 -2.58
N VAL A 197 -6.16 21.50 -1.65
CA VAL A 197 -5.87 20.25 -0.93
C VAL A 197 -6.13 20.49 0.55
N ASN A 198 -6.89 19.59 1.18
CA ASN A 198 -7.05 19.56 2.63
C ASN A 198 -6.23 18.42 3.24
N LEU A 199 -6.07 18.43 4.56
CA LEU A 199 -5.37 17.35 5.26
C LEU A 199 -5.93 15.96 4.92
N ILE A 200 -7.25 15.83 4.75
CA ILE A 200 -7.86 14.54 4.38
C ILE A 200 -7.44 14.05 2.99
N ASP A 201 -7.16 14.98 2.07
CA ASP A 201 -6.67 14.67 0.73
C ASP A 201 -5.20 14.25 0.78
N VAL A 202 -4.39 14.84 1.67
CA VAL A 202 -3.03 14.34 1.92
C VAL A 202 -3.06 12.89 2.42
N LEU A 203 -3.97 12.57 3.34
CA LEU A 203 -4.04 11.24 3.94
C LEU A 203 -4.70 10.17 3.04
N LYS A 204 -5.68 10.55 2.22
CA LYS A 204 -6.52 9.60 1.45
C LYS A 204 -6.58 9.85 -0.05
N GLY A 205 -6.06 10.98 -0.52
CA GLY A 205 -6.09 11.43 -1.91
C GLY A 205 -4.85 11.06 -2.71
N VAL A 206 -3.80 10.55 -2.06
CA VAL A 206 -2.67 9.87 -2.72
C VAL A 206 -3.23 8.76 -3.63
N SER A 207 -2.65 8.56 -4.80
CA SER A 207 -3.05 7.50 -5.72
C SER A 207 -3.14 6.15 -4.97
N PRO A 208 -4.30 5.47 -5.00
CA PRO A 208 -4.54 4.26 -4.19
C PRO A 208 -3.73 3.05 -4.66
N ASP A 209 -3.34 3.00 -5.92
CA ASP A 209 -2.50 1.95 -6.51
C ASP A 209 -1.24 2.57 -7.13
N TYR A 210 -0.21 1.75 -7.27
CA TYR A 210 0.98 2.10 -8.04
C TYR A 210 1.43 0.90 -8.86
N SER A 211 2.23 1.18 -9.88
CA SER A 211 2.82 0.17 -10.73
C SER A 211 4.29 0.45 -10.95
N VAL A 212 5.08 -0.62 -10.99
CA VAL A 212 6.47 -0.57 -11.42
C VAL A 212 6.54 -1.07 -12.85
N ILE A 213 7.08 -0.23 -13.72
CA ILE A 213 7.36 -0.56 -15.12
C ILE A 213 8.87 -0.60 -15.30
N ALA A 214 9.42 -1.79 -15.51
CA ALA A 214 10.85 -2.00 -15.72
C ALA A 214 11.14 -2.46 -17.14
N GLN A 215 12.21 -1.93 -17.73
CA GLN A 215 12.62 -2.21 -19.10
C GLN A 215 13.94 -2.98 -19.15
N LYS A 216 13.93 -4.11 -19.85
CA LYS A 216 15.14 -4.89 -20.14
C LYS A 216 16.08 -4.10 -21.05
N ASP A 217 17.38 -4.29 -20.87
CA ASP A 217 18.39 -3.65 -21.71
C ASP A 217 18.19 -3.95 -23.20
N ALA A 218 18.58 -2.99 -24.04
CA ALA A 218 18.42 -3.04 -25.49
C ALA A 218 19.31 -1.99 -26.19
N PRO A 219 19.51 -2.10 -27.51
CA PRO A 219 20.07 -1.03 -28.31
C PRO A 219 19.36 0.32 -28.08
N LEU A 220 20.13 1.41 -28.15
CA LEU A 220 19.66 2.75 -27.80
C LEU A 220 18.48 3.21 -28.66
N GLU A 221 18.39 2.73 -29.91
CA GLU A 221 17.28 3.00 -30.82
C GLU A 221 15.95 2.45 -30.29
N ILE A 222 15.98 1.30 -29.62
CA ILE A 222 14.80 0.70 -28.97
C ILE A 222 14.48 1.46 -27.69
N LEU A 223 15.47 1.75 -26.85
CA LEU A 223 15.26 2.44 -25.57
C LEU A 223 14.68 3.85 -25.76
N ASN A 224 15.15 4.59 -26.77
CA ASN A 224 14.71 5.96 -27.05
C ASN A 224 13.22 6.06 -27.43
N ARG A 225 12.60 4.98 -27.94
CA ARG A 225 11.15 4.94 -28.24
C ARG A 225 10.29 5.10 -27.00
N PHE A 226 10.81 4.68 -25.85
CA PHE A 226 10.12 4.72 -24.58
C PHE A 226 10.47 5.97 -23.76
N GLU A 227 11.40 6.82 -24.21
CA GLU A 227 11.96 7.90 -23.42
C GLU A 227 10.88 8.83 -22.85
N ALA A 228 9.96 9.29 -23.69
CA ALA A 228 8.86 10.16 -23.26
C ALA A 228 7.96 9.52 -22.19
N LEU A 229 7.77 8.19 -22.26
CA LEU A 229 6.98 7.44 -21.28
C LEU A 229 7.74 7.23 -19.96
N PHE A 230 9.06 7.07 -20.02
CA PHE A 230 9.91 6.86 -18.84
C PHE A 230 10.33 8.15 -18.13
N THR A 231 10.25 9.31 -18.80
CA THR A 231 10.56 10.61 -18.18
C THR A 231 9.35 11.32 -17.57
N LYS A 232 8.13 10.87 -17.89
CA LYS A 232 6.91 11.52 -17.42
C LYS A 232 6.63 11.17 -15.95
N GLN A 233 6.13 12.14 -15.19
CA GLN A 233 5.60 11.90 -13.84
C GLN A 233 4.13 11.48 -13.90
N TYR A 234 3.75 10.49 -13.10
CA TYR A 234 2.43 9.89 -13.09
C TYR A 234 1.87 9.85 -11.67
N GLY A 235 0.59 10.20 -11.54
CA GLY A 235 -0.18 10.16 -10.31
C GLY A 235 0.24 11.16 -9.24
N LEU A 236 -0.28 10.96 -8.03
CA LEU A 236 -0.07 11.84 -6.88
C LEU A 236 0.66 11.10 -5.77
N THR A 237 1.77 11.67 -5.31
CA THR A 237 2.54 11.17 -4.15
C THR A 237 2.03 11.79 -2.85
N LEU A 238 2.37 11.16 -1.73
CA LEU A 238 2.13 11.74 -0.40
C LEU A 238 2.86 13.08 -0.23
N ASP A 239 4.12 13.15 -0.68
CA ASP A 239 4.93 14.37 -0.58
C ASP A 239 4.32 15.51 -1.41
N ALA A 240 3.89 15.24 -2.65
CA ALA A 240 3.32 16.27 -3.52
C ALA A 240 2.03 16.87 -2.95
N LEU A 241 1.18 16.05 -2.31
CA LEU A 241 -0.02 16.56 -1.64
C LEU A 241 0.32 17.29 -0.33
N SER A 242 1.32 16.82 0.42
CA SER A 242 1.81 17.47 1.63
C SER A 242 2.37 18.86 1.32
N ASP A 243 3.22 18.98 0.31
CA ASP A 243 3.81 20.25 -0.14
C ASP A 243 2.73 21.26 -0.57
N ARG A 244 1.70 20.79 -1.29
CA ARG A 244 0.54 21.64 -1.68
C ARG A 244 -0.23 22.12 -0.45
N TYR A 245 -0.49 21.22 0.51
CA TYR A 245 -1.19 21.58 1.74
C TYR A 245 -0.40 22.59 2.58
N ASP A 246 0.90 22.38 2.74
CA ASP A 246 1.79 23.29 3.48
C ASP A 246 1.88 24.66 2.80
N ALA A 247 1.93 24.70 1.46
CA ALA A 247 1.89 25.96 0.71
C ALA A 247 0.59 26.74 0.98
N ILE A 248 -0.56 26.07 0.96
CA ILE A 248 -1.86 26.68 1.27
C ILE A 248 -1.90 27.18 2.72
N LEU A 249 -1.40 26.39 3.67
CA LEU A 249 -1.38 26.74 5.08
C LEU A 249 -0.50 27.98 5.32
N ASN A 250 0.68 28.03 4.70
CA ASN A 250 1.59 29.16 4.79
C ASN A 250 0.99 30.43 4.17
N ASP A 251 0.29 30.33 3.04
CA ASP A 251 -0.41 31.46 2.43
C ASP A 251 -1.50 32.00 3.37
N GLN A 252 -2.33 31.13 3.95
CA GLN A 252 -3.35 31.51 4.93
C GLN A 252 -2.76 32.17 6.18
N LEU A 253 -1.66 31.64 6.72
CA LEU A 253 -0.95 32.22 7.85
C LEU A 253 -0.38 33.60 7.51
N SER A 254 0.16 33.78 6.31
CA SER A 254 0.68 35.07 5.86
C SER A 254 -0.41 36.13 5.73
N VAL A 255 -1.59 35.76 5.22
CA VAL A 255 -2.76 36.63 5.14
C VAL A 255 -3.28 37.00 6.52
N LEU A 256 -3.29 36.04 7.46
CA LEU A 256 -3.70 36.29 8.84
C LEU A 256 -2.71 37.24 9.55
N ALA A 257 -1.40 37.02 9.39
CA ALA A 257 -0.36 37.88 9.93
C ALA A 257 -0.49 39.33 9.38
N ALA A 258 -0.68 39.49 8.08
CA ALA A 258 -0.88 40.81 7.47
C ALA A 258 -2.18 41.51 7.94
N ARG A 259 -3.21 40.75 8.32
CA ARG A 259 -4.42 41.31 8.93
C ARG A 259 -4.17 41.75 10.37
N LEU A 260 -3.41 40.97 11.15
CA LEU A 260 -3.02 41.32 12.52
C LEU A 260 -2.15 42.58 12.53
N ASP A 261 -1.18 42.70 11.64
CA ASP A 261 -0.36 43.92 11.50
C ASP A 261 -1.23 45.16 11.21
N LYS A 262 -2.28 45.02 10.39
CA LYS A 262 -3.25 46.10 10.15
C LYS A 262 -4.06 46.44 11.39
N PHE A 263 -4.40 45.46 12.24
CA PHE A 263 -5.08 45.70 13.51
C PHE A 263 -4.16 46.41 14.51
N ASP A 264 -2.88 46.04 14.59
CA ASP A 264 -1.89 46.70 15.45
C ASP A 264 -1.58 48.15 14.99
N GLN A 265 -1.68 48.42 13.68
CA GLN A 265 -1.57 49.77 13.12
C GLN A 265 -2.83 50.64 13.34
N ILE A 266 -3.96 50.07 13.80
CA ILE A 266 -5.10 50.88 14.21
C ILE A 266 -4.75 51.51 15.56
N ASP A 267 -4.16 52.70 15.48
CA ASP A 267 -3.95 53.60 16.62
C ASP A 267 -5.32 54.08 17.17
N LEU A 268 -5.90 53.25 18.04
CA LEU A 268 -7.11 53.57 18.80
C LEU A 268 -6.89 54.77 19.72
N ALA A 269 -5.65 55.00 20.19
CA ALA A 269 -5.30 56.13 21.05
C ALA A 269 -5.32 57.45 20.27
N GLY A 270 -4.71 57.51 19.08
CA GLY A 270 -4.73 58.71 18.22
C GLY A 270 -6.10 59.03 17.59
N ARG A 271 -7.02 58.06 17.52
CA ARG A 271 -8.42 58.31 17.12
C ARG A 271 -9.29 58.85 18.25
N LEU A 272 -9.01 58.48 19.50
CA LEU A 272 -9.68 59.06 20.68
C LEU A 272 -9.26 60.53 20.90
N ASP A 273 -7.98 60.85 20.73
CA ASP A 273 -7.46 62.23 20.85
C ASP A 273 -8.04 63.20 19.80
N LYS A 274 -8.40 62.70 18.61
CA LYS A 274 -9.04 63.50 17.55
C LYS A 274 -10.54 63.72 17.77
N LEU A 275 -11.20 62.90 18.58
CA LEU A 275 -12.62 63.04 18.91
C LEU A 275 -12.85 64.07 20.02
N ASP A 276 -11.90 64.24 20.95
CA ASP A 276 -11.99 65.26 22.01
C ASP A 276 -11.73 66.69 21.50
N GLN A 277 -11.09 66.85 20.33
CA GLN A 277 -10.75 68.17 19.77
C GLN A 277 -11.75 68.72 18.74
N SER A 278 -12.74 67.95 18.28
CA SER A 278 -13.70 68.44 17.29
C SER A 278 -14.96 69.00 17.96
N ASP A 279 -15.02 70.34 18.00
CA ASP A 279 -16.15 71.13 18.47
C ASP A 279 -17.46 70.74 17.76
N PHE A 280 -18.30 69.97 18.46
CA PHE A 280 -19.60 69.49 17.97
C PHE A 280 -20.64 70.61 17.85
N GLY A 281 -20.42 71.76 18.52
CA GLY A 281 -21.38 72.86 18.57
C GLY A 281 -21.52 73.60 17.23
N SER A 282 -20.41 73.82 16.50
CA SER A 282 -20.41 74.66 15.30
C SER A 282 -20.95 73.99 14.03
N ARG A 283 -21.24 72.68 14.08
CA ARG A 283 -21.76 71.90 12.93
C ARG A 283 -23.28 71.80 12.91
N LEU A 284 -23.95 72.00 14.05
CA LEU A 284 -25.41 71.97 14.14
C LEU A 284 -26.07 73.19 13.49
N ASP A 285 -25.46 74.38 13.59
CA ASP A 285 -26.00 75.62 12.98
C ASP A 285 -26.00 75.63 11.43
N LYS A 286 -25.23 74.75 10.79
CA LYS A 286 -25.19 74.63 9.32
C LYS A 286 -26.21 73.63 8.75
N LEU A 287 -26.84 72.82 9.60
CA LEU A 287 -27.80 71.79 9.17
C LEU A 287 -29.23 72.34 9.01
N ASP A 288 -29.56 73.48 9.64
CA ASP A 288 -30.89 74.12 9.55
C ASP A 288 -31.15 74.89 8.23
N GLN A 289 -30.15 75.02 7.35
CA GLN A 289 -30.27 75.78 6.09
C GLN A 289 -30.40 74.91 4.82
N LEU A 290 -30.46 73.58 4.96
CA LEU A 290 -30.60 72.68 3.80
C LEU A 290 -32.06 72.25 3.66
N ASP A 291 -32.73 72.74 2.60
CA ASP A 291 -34.07 72.31 2.22
C ASP A 291 -34.06 70.84 1.75
N PHE A 292 -34.39 69.94 2.68
CA PHE A 292 -34.49 68.50 2.46
C PHE A 292 -35.77 68.07 1.72
N GLY A 293 -36.75 68.97 1.55
CA GLY A 293 -38.06 68.63 0.97
C GLY A 293 -38.00 68.19 -0.49
N SER A 294 -37.13 68.81 -1.29
CA SER A 294 -37.05 68.58 -2.74
C SER A 294 -36.27 67.32 -3.18
N ARG A 295 -35.54 66.68 -2.25
CA ARG A 295 -34.77 65.44 -2.52
C ARG A 295 -35.50 64.17 -2.13
N LEU A 296 -36.50 64.25 -1.26
CA LEU A 296 -37.29 63.10 -0.81
C LEU A 296 -38.25 62.61 -1.91
N ASP A 297 -38.85 63.51 -2.69
CA ASP A 297 -39.78 63.15 -3.77
C ASP A 297 -39.14 62.39 -4.96
N LYS A 298 -37.80 62.42 -5.09
CA LYS A 298 -37.07 61.69 -6.16
C LYS A 298 -36.61 60.28 -5.74
N LEU A 299 -36.64 59.95 -4.45
CA LEU A 299 -36.20 58.64 -3.95
C LEU A 299 -37.33 57.60 -3.88
N ASP A 300 -38.59 58.04 -3.90
CA ASP A 300 -39.76 57.16 -3.88
C ASP A 300 -40.00 56.39 -5.19
N GLN A 301 -39.26 56.69 -6.27
CA GLN A 301 -39.44 56.04 -7.59
C GLN A 301 -38.40 54.97 -7.97
N LEU A 302 -37.48 54.59 -7.08
CA LEU A 302 -36.51 53.53 -7.36
C LEU A 302 -36.77 52.29 -6.49
N ASP A 303 -36.77 51.12 -7.14
CA ASP A 303 -36.95 49.72 -6.70
C ASP A 303 -36.04 49.26 -5.53
N LEU A 304 -35.50 50.18 -4.72
CA LEU A 304 -34.60 49.92 -3.60
C LEU A 304 -35.36 49.63 -2.30
N VAL A 305 -36.51 50.29 -2.06
CA VAL A 305 -37.31 50.07 -0.85
C VAL A 305 -37.88 48.64 -0.81
N SER A 306 -38.37 48.13 -1.96
CA SER A 306 -38.90 46.77 -2.09
C SER A 306 -37.83 45.68 -1.89
N ARG A 307 -36.59 45.96 -2.31
CA ARG A 307 -35.43 45.05 -2.16
C ARG A 307 -34.89 45.07 -0.74
N LEU A 308 -34.87 46.24 -0.09
CA LEU A 308 -34.49 46.37 1.31
C LEU A 308 -35.50 45.65 2.22
N GLU A 309 -36.81 45.79 1.99
CA GLU A 309 -37.83 45.04 2.74
C GLU A 309 -37.69 43.51 2.58
N LYS A 310 -37.35 43.02 1.37
CA LYS A 310 -37.10 41.60 1.16
C LYS A 310 -35.85 41.10 1.88
N LEU A 311 -34.75 41.87 1.85
CA LEU A 311 -33.53 41.52 2.57
C LEU A 311 -33.76 41.54 4.09
N ASP A 312 -34.50 42.53 4.60
CA ASP A 312 -34.82 42.68 6.02
C ASP A 312 -35.74 41.56 6.55
N GLN A 313 -36.48 40.88 5.68
CA GLN A 313 -37.25 39.67 6.03
C GLN A 313 -36.43 38.36 5.93
N ILE A 314 -35.43 38.29 5.04
CA ILE A 314 -34.67 37.06 4.78
C ILE A 314 -33.56 36.86 5.81
N TYR A 315 -32.81 37.91 6.15
CA TYR A 315 -31.68 37.81 7.07
C TYR A 315 -32.04 37.37 8.50
N PRO A 316 -33.10 37.89 9.15
CA PRO A 316 -33.46 37.43 10.50
C PRO A 316 -33.84 35.96 10.50
N ARG A 317 -34.55 35.50 9.46
CA ARG A 317 -34.98 34.10 9.33
C ARG A 317 -33.78 33.16 9.12
N GLN A 318 -32.80 33.56 8.33
CA GLN A 318 -31.56 32.79 8.16
C GLN A 318 -30.73 32.76 9.46
N ILE A 319 -30.63 33.89 10.17
CA ILE A 319 -29.93 33.96 11.45
C ILE A 319 -30.61 33.05 12.49
N GLU A 320 -31.94 33.05 12.56
CA GLU A 320 -32.71 32.20 13.48
C GLU A 320 -32.50 30.72 13.17
N THR A 321 -32.57 30.30 11.89
CA THR A 321 -32.27 28.92 11.51
C THR A 321 -30.83 28.50 11.80
N MET A 322 -29.89 29.44 11.69
CA MET A 322 -28.47 29.17 11.97
C MET A 322 -28.22 29.06 13.48
N GLN A 323 -28.92 29.87 14.29
CA GLN A 323 -28.90 29.77 15.75
C GLN A 323 -29.51 28.45 16.24
N GLU A 324 -30.61 27.98 15.66
CA GLU A 324 -31.19 26.67 15.94
C GLU A 324 -30.23 25.53 15.58
N CYS A 325 -29.55 25.61 14.43
CA CYS A 325 -28.56 24.63 14.02
C CYS A 325 -27.36 24.58 14.97
N ILE A 326 -26.84 25.75 15.38
CA ILE A 326 -25.75 25.85 16.36
C ILE A 326 -26.19 25.25 17.71
N HIS A 327 -27.42 25.53 18.15
CA HIS A 327 -27.95 24.98 19.40
C HIS A 327 -28.08 23.46 19.36
N GLN A 328 -28.56 22.90 18.24
CA GLN A 328 -28.62 21.45 18.03
C GLN A 328 -27.23 20.80 18.00
N LEU A 329 -26.25 21.44 17.35
CA LEU A 329 -24.87 20.96 17.32
C LEU A 329 -24.24 20.98 18.71
N GLN A 330 -24.46 22.05 19.48
CA GLN A 330 -24.00 22.13 20.88
C GLN A 330 -24.61 21.02 21.75
N GLY A 331 -25.91 20.71 21.56
CA GLY A 331 -26.57 19.59 22.23
C GLY A 331 -25.94 18.24 21.90
N LYS A 332 -25.68 17.97 20.61
CA LYS A 332 -25.03 16.71 20.17
C LYS A 332 -23.59 16.58 20.67
N VAL A 333 -22.84 17.69 20.74
CA VAL A 333 -21.49 17.69 21.33
C VAL A 333 -21.54 17.34 22.82
N GLY A 334 -22.56 17.82 23.55
CA GLY A 334 -22.80 17.44 24.94
C GLY A 334 -23.10 15.94 25.11
N GLU A 335 -23.98 15.38 24.28
CA GLU A 335 -24.27 13.94 24.29
C GLU A 335 -23.02 13.10 23.97
N LEU A 336 -22.20 13.53 23.01
CA LEU A 336 -20.97 12.83 22.63
C LEU A 336 -19.93 12.86 23.76
N SER A 337 -19.82 13.99 24.47
CA SER A 337 -18.96 14.10 25.66
C SER A 337 -19.38 13.14 26.76
N LEU A 338 -20.70 13.01 27.01
CA LEU A 338 -21.24 12.08 28.00
C LEU A 338 -20.91 10.62 27.66
N VAL A 339 -21.03 10.24 26.39
CA VAL A 339 -20.68 8.88 25.91
C VAL A 339 -19.18 8.61 26.02
N LEU A 340 -18.34 9.61 25.74
CA LEU A 340 -16.89 9.50 25.93
C LEU A 340 -16.53 9.27 27.40
N ASP A 341 -17.15 10.02 28.31
CA ASP A 341 -16.94 9.86 29.75
C ASP A 341 -17.40 8.48 30.24
N GLN A 342 -18.54 7.99 29.75
CA GLN A 342 -19.01 6.64 30.05
C GLN A 342 -18.05 5.56 29.55
N ASN A 343 -17.52 5.70 28.33
CA ASN A 343 -16.53 4.76 27.79
C ASN A 343 -15.23 4.80 28.59
N HIS A 344 -14.76 5.98 29.00
CA HIS A 344 -13.60 6.11 29.87
C HIS A 344 -13.82 5.41 31.22
N GLN A 345 -15.01 5.57 31.83
CA GLN A 345 -15.36 4.87 33.06
C GLN A 345 -15.40 3.35 32.88
N LEU A 346 -15.98 2.84 31.79
CA LEU A 346 -16.01 1.41 31.49
C LEU A 346 -14.60 0.85 31.28
N HIS A 347 -13.74 1.56 30.55
CA HIS A 347 -12.34 1.17 30.39
C HIS A 347 -11.61 1.10 31.73
N GLN A 348 -11.83 2.08 32.60
CA GLN A 348 -11.25 2.08 33.93
C GLN A 348 -11.75 0.89 34.77
N GLN A 349 -13.05 0.57 34.71
CA GLN A 349 -13.60 -0.61 35.38
C GLN A 349 -12.99 -1.92 34.86
N VAL A 350 -12.73 -2.04 33.56
CA VAL A 350 -12.04 -3.21 33.00
C VAL A 350 -10.62 -3.32 33.54
N ILE A 351 -9.88 -2.20 33.57
CA ILE A 351 -8.51 -2.17 34.11
C ILE A 351 -8.50 -2.51 35.61
N ASP A 352 -9.48 -2.01 36.38
CA ASP A 352 -9.63 -2.28 37.81
C ASP A 352 -9.99 -3.76 38.05
N LEU A 353 -10.84 -4.35 37.21
CA LEU A 353 -11.12 -5.78 37.22
C LEU A 353 -9.88 -6.59 36.89
N GLU A 354 -9.12 -6.23 35.86
CA GLU A 354 -7.91 -6.96 35.46
C GLU A 354 -6.77 -6.84 36.48
N SER A 355 -6.69 -5.70 37.18
CA SER A 355 -5.69 -5.44 38.22
C SER A 355 -6.10 -6.00 39.59
N SER A 356 -7.38 -6.32 39.79
CA SER A 356 -7.90 -6.87 41.05
C SER A 356 -7.23 -8.19 41.45
N ARG A 357 -6.98 -8.32 42.76
CA ARG A 357 -6.43 -9.54 43.36
C ARG A 357 -7.34 -10.74 43.08
N SER A 358 -8.66 -10.59 43.11
CA SER A 358 -9.59 -11.69 42.84
C SER A 358 -9.48 -12.20 41.40
N TRP A 359 -9.31 -11.30 40.41
CA TRP A 359 -9.11 -11.67 39.01
C TRP A 359 -7.78 -12.41 38.78
N ARG A 360 -6.71 -11.93 39.43
CA ARG A 360 -5.39 -12.58 39.36
C ARG A 360 -5.37 -13.95 40.05
N ILE A 361 -6.00 -14.06 41.22
CA ILE A 361 -6.09 -15.31 42.01
C ILE A 361 -6.96 -16.35 41.28
N THR A 362 -8.04 -15.93 40.59
CA THR A 362 -8.91 -16.83 39.85
C THR A 362 -8.39 -17.19 38.45
N LYS A 363 -7.29 -16.60 37.97
CA LYS A 363 -6.67 -16.92 36.68
C LYS A 363 -6.46 -18.43 36.45
N PRO A 364 -5.89 -19.21 37.39
CA PRO A 364 -5.78 -20.66 37.24
C PRO A 364 -7.15 -21.37 37.17
N LEU A 365 -8.14 -20.96 37.97
CA LEU A 365 -9.49 -21.52 37.93
C LEU A 365 -10.20 -21.25 36.60
N ARG A 366 -10.07 -20.03 36.06
CA ARG A 366 -10.62 -19.65 34.74
C ARG A 366 -9.90 -20.35 33.60
N TRP A 367 -8.59 -20.55 33.71
CA TRP A 367 -7.85 -21.34 32.76
C TRP A 367 -8.32 -22.80 32.78
N LEU A 368 -8.53 -23.39 33.97
CA LEU A 368 -9.05 -24.75 34.14
C LEU A 368 -10.48 -24.88 33.61
N SER A 369 -11.37 -23.91 33.89
CA SER A 369 -12.74 -23.94 33.35
C SER A 369 -12.76 -23.83 31.83
N LEU A 370 -11.89 -23.00 31.25
CA LEU A 370 -11.69 -22.91 29.81
C LEU A 370 -11.14 -24.22 29.22
N GLN A 371 -10.17 -24.86 29.88
CA GLN A 371 -9.66 -26.16 29.45
C GLN A 371 -10.76 -27.23 29.50
N TYR A 372 -11.59 -27.21 30.53
CA TYR A 372 -12.72 -28.12 30.69
C TYR A 372 -13.77 -27.92 29.59
N GLN A 373 -14.16 -26.68 29.30
CA GLN A 373 -15.06 -26.36 28.18
C GLN A 373 -14.48 -26.79 26.83
N LEU A 374 -13.20 -26.50 26.58
CA LEU A 374 -12.52 -26.91 25.34
C LEU A 374 -12.37 -28.43 25.22
N LEU A 375 -12.17 -29.14 26.33
CA LEU A 375 -12.16 -30.62 26.36
C LEU A 375 -13.53 -31.20 26.02
N ARG A 376 -14.60 -30.57 26.51
CA ARG A 376 -15.98 -30.96 26.21
C ARG A 376 -16.37 -30.68 24.75
N MET A 377 -15.89 -29.57 24.17
CA MET A 377 -16.19 -29.18 22.78
C MET A 377 -15.34 -29.92 21.73
N GLU A 378 -14.03 -30.04 21.93
CA GLU A 378 -13.10 -30.59 20.91
C GLU A 378 -12.73 -32.06 21.15
N GLY A 379 -13.04 -32.61 22.33
CA GLY A 379 -12.72 -33.98 22.71
C GLY A 379 -11.25 -34.21 23.11
N ILE A 380 -11.03 -35.25 23.93
CA ILE A 380 -9.72 -35.58 24.53
C ILE A 380 -8.64 -35.86 23.47
N LYS A 381 -8.98 -36.54 22.37
CA LYS A 381 -8.01 -36.92 21.31
C LYS A 381 -7.43 -35.71 20.58
N VAL A 382 -8.21 -34.68 20.30
CA VAL A 382 -7.73 -33.47 19.57
C VAL A 382 -6.87 -32.61 20.51
N ARG A 383 -7.30 -32.45 21.76
CA ARG A 383 -6.58 -31.68 22.77
C ARG A 383 -5.25 -32.32 23.16
N SER A 384 -5.19 -33.65 23.37
CA SER A 384 -3.95 -34.34 23.69
C SER A 384 -2.93 -34.22 22.55
N ARG A 385 -3.37 -34.31 21.29
CA ARG A 385 -2.51 -34.11 20.11
C ARG A 385 -1.98 -32.68 20.00
N ARG A 386 -2.79 -31.66 20.26
CA ARG A 386 -2.36 -30.25 20.27
C ARG A 386 -1.41 -29.93 21.43
N ALA A 387 -1.67 -30.47 22.61
CA ALA A 387 -0.79 -30.34 23.78
C ALA A 387 0.57 -31.00 23.52
N ALA A 388 0.59 -32.22 22.98
CA ALA A 388 1.82 -32.90 22.57
C ALA A 388 2.61 -32.07 21.55
N LYS A 389 1.96 -31.54 20.51
CA LYS A 389 2.61 -30.64 19.54
C LYS A 389 3.22 -29.41 20.20
N LYS A 390 2.53 -28.78 21.16
CA LYS A 390 3.01 -27.57 21.85
C LYS A 390 4.25 -27.85 22.73
N ILE A 391 4.26 -28.98 23.43
CA ILE A 391 5.40 -29.42 24.25
C ILE A 391 6.59 -29.74 23.33
N VAL A 392 6.37 -30.56 22.30
CA VAL A 392 7.41 -30.95 21.34
C VAL A 392 8.05 -29.74 20.69
N ARG A 393 7.24 -28.75 20.24
CA ARG A 393 7.75 -27.52 19.61
C ARG A 393 8.62 -26.69 20.55
N LYS A 394 8.24 -26.56 21.84
CA LYS A 394 9.05 -25.86 22.84
C LYS A 394 10.36 -26.57 23.14
N SER A 395 10.34 -27.89 23.32
CA SER A 395 11.56 -28.68 23.53
C SER A 395 12.50 -28.64 22.33
N MET A 396 11.96 -28.60 21.11
CA MET A 396 12.79 -28.56 19.89
C MET A 396 13.36 -27.16 19.62
N ALA A 397 12.61 -26.09 19.91
CA ALA A 397 13.14 -24.72 19.89
C ALA A 397 14.28 -24.54 20.90
N PHE A 398 14.12 -25.09 22.12
CA PHE A 398 15.20 -25.09 23.12
C PHE A 398 16.42 -25.88 22.64
N ALA A 399 16.22 -27.05 22.02
CA ALA A 399 17.29 -27.85 21.46
C ALA A 399 18.04 -27.11 20.32
N LEU A 400 17.33 -26.38 19.45
CA LEU A 400 17.94 -25.57 18.39
C LEU A 400 18.82 -24.46 18.96
N VAL A 401 18.32 -23.73 19.97
CA VAL A 401 19.11 -22.69 20.67
C VAL A 401 20.33 -23.30 21.36
N PHE A 402 20.17 -24.47 21.99
CA PHE A 402 21.27 -25.20 22.63
C PHE A 402 22.34 -25.65 21.63
N PHE A 403 21.94 -26.20 20.46
CA PHE A 403 22.88 -26.63 19.42
C PHE A 403 23.52 -25.46 18.66
N HIS A 404 22.88 -24.31 18.59
CA HIS A 404 23.51 -23.09 18.10
C HIS A 404 24.57 -22.58 19.08
N ARG A 405 24.33 -22.71 20.39
CA ARG A 405 25.26 -22.28 21.44
C ARG A 405 26.46 -23.21 21.64
N TYR A 406 26.31 -24.50 21.31
CA TYR A 406 27.35 -25.52 21.47
C TYR A 406 27.51 -26.38 20.20
N PRO A 407 28.22 -25.92 19.16
CA PRO A 407 28.31 -26.62 17.87
C PRO A 407 29.02 -27.99 17.95
N LYS A 408 29.96 -28.17 18.89
CA LYS A 408 30.65 -29.46 19.09
C LYS A 408 29.71 -30.57 19.59
N SER A 409 28.70 -30.24 20.40
CA SER A 409 27.73 -31.23 20.91
C SER A 409 26.77 -31.70 19.80
N LYS A 410 26.42 -30.81 18.86
CA LYS A 410 25.67 -31.14 17.64
C LYS A 410 26.38 -32.22 16.81
N VAL A 411 27.68 -32.08 16.58
CA VAL A 411 28.49 -33.04 15.82
C VAL A 411 28.56 -34.40 16.52
N TYR A 412 28.76 -34.41 17.84
CA TYR A 412 28.80 -35.64 18.64
C TYR A 412 27.47 -36.38 18.64
N LEU A 413 26.35 -35.64 18.81
CA LEU A 413 25.01 -36.19 18.77
C LEU A 413 24.68 -36.79 17.39
N PHE A 414 25.00 -36.10 16.30
CA PHE A 414 24.79 -36.63 14.96
C PHE A 414 25.66 -37.84 14.65
N LYS A 415 26.87 -37.92 15.20
CA LYS A 415 27.74 -39.09 15.09
C LYS A 415 27.13 -40.31 15.80
N ILE A 416 26.58 -40.13 16.99
CA ILE A 416 25.87 -41.20 17.73
C ILE A 416 24.60 -41.61 16.99
N LEU A 417 23.77 -40.65 16.56
CA LEU A 417 22.50 -40.92 15.87
C LEU A 417 22.67 -41.61 14.51
N ARG A 418 23.77 -41.33 13.80
CA ARG A 418 24.14 -42.04 12.57
C ARG A 418 24.63 -43.46 12.88
N ARG A 419 25.42 -43.64 13.94
CA ARG A 419 25.90 -44.96 14.37
C ARG A 419 24.79 -45.86 14.91
N SER A 420 23.76 -45.30 15.52
CA SER A 420 22.60 -46.04 16.04
C SER A 420 21.50 -46.26 15.00
N GLY A 421 21.64 -45.73 13.77
CA GLY A 421 20.62 -45.83 12.72
C GLY A 421 19.34 -45.03 12.99
N CYS A 422 19.26 -44.25 14.08
CA CYS A 422 18.06 -43.48 14.45
C CYS A 422 17.97 -42.13 13.72
N TYR A 423 19.00 -41.74 12.99
CA TYR A 423 19.06 -40.49 12.23
C TYR A 423 17.89 -40.28 11.25
N PRO A 424 17.47 -41.27 10.43
CA PRO A 424 16.36 -41.09 9.48
C PRO A 424 15.01 -40.89 10.17
N LEU A 425 14.80 -41.55 11.32
CA LEU A 425 13.59 -41.40 12.13
C LEU A 425 13.50 -40.00 12.75
N LEU A 426 14.60 -39.51 13.29
CA LEU A 426 14.68 -38.15 13.84
C LEU A 426 14.47 -37.09 12.75
N GLN A 427 15.04 -37.30 11.57
CA GLN A 427 14.89 -36.40 10.41
C GLN A 427 13.43 -36.35 9.92
N ARG A 428 12.75 -37.49 9.82
CA ARG A 428 11.33 -37.57 9.45
C ARG A 428 10.43 -36.91 10.49
N PHE A 429 10.75 -37.11 11.77
CA PHE A 429 10.04 -36.45 12.88
C PHE A 429 10.25 -34.93 12.87
N PHE A 430 11.49 -34.47 12.66
CA PHE A 430 11.84 -33.06 12.57
C PHE A 430 11.11 -32.35 11.42
N ARG A 431 11.13 -32.93 10.21
CA ARG A 431 10.42 -32.39 9.03
C ARG A 431 8.90 -32.28 9.27
N ARG A 432 8.31 -33.28 9.92
CA ARG A 432 6.86 -33.34 10.17
C ARG A 432 6.38 -32.36 11.25
N VAL A 433 7.26 -31.98 12.17
CA VAL A 433 6.95 -31.07 13.29
C VAL A 433 7.29 -29.62 12.94
N MET A 434 8.35 -29.36 12.19
CA MET A 434 8.84 -27.99 11.94
C MET A 434 8.14 -27.27 10.79
N LEU A 435 7.47 -27.95 9.85
CA LEU A 435 6.91 -27.29 8.65
C LEU A 435 7.93 -26.32 7.99
N VAL A 436 9.21 -26.68 8.03
CA VAL A 436 10.26 -25.98 7.29
C VAL A 436 10.56 -26.86 6.09
N GLN A 437 10.17 -26.41 4.90
CA GLN A 437 10.78 -26.84 3.65
C GLN A 437 12.25 -26.40 3.72
N THR A 438 13.12 -27.24 4.26
CA THR A 438 14.57 -27.06 4.09
C THR A 438 14.97 -27.84 2.85
N ASP A 439 15.44 -27.11 1.83
CA ASP A 439 16.05 -27.66 0.63
C ASP A 439 17.07 -28.74 0.94
N ALA A 440 17.02 -29.81 0.17
CA ALA A 440 17.92 -30.94 0.29
C ALA A 440 19.37 -30.62 -0.14
N THR A 441 19.65 -29.38 -0.58
CA THR A 441 20.92 -28.95 -1.16
C THR A 441 21.95 -28.43 -0.16
N MET A 442 21.57 -28.03 1.06
CA MET A 442 22.51 -27.41 2.01
C MET A 442 23.57 -28.34 2.65
N MET A 443 23.66 -29.61 2.26
CA MET A 443 24.67 -30.54 2.80
C MET A 443 25.26 -31.50 1.76
N GLN A 444 25.47 -31.04 0.53
CA GLN A 444 26.38 -31.71 -0.40
C GLN A 444 27.77 -31.07 -0.27
N PRO A 445 28.85 -31.82 -0.01
CA PRO A 445 30.20 -31.25 -0.03
C PRO A 445 30.59 -31.00 -1.50
N VAL A 446 30.33 -29.80 -1.99
CA VAL A 446 30.76 -29.39 -3.34
C VAL A 446 32.26 -29.15 -3.30
N LYS A 447 33.03 -29.99 -4.00
CA LYS A 447 34.43 -29.68 -4.35
C LYS A 447 34.39 -28.69 -5.52
N PHE A 448 34.86 -27.47 -5.30
CA PHE A 448 35.10 -26.52 -6.38
C PHE A 448 36.48 -26.81 -6.99
N ASP A 449 36.51 -27.29 -8.23
CA ASP A 449 37.73 -27.31 -9.03
C ASP A 449 37.98 -25.89 -9.53
N VAL A 450 39.05 -25.28 -9.04
CA VAL A 450 39.42 -23.92 -9.41
C VAL A 450 40.28 -24.01 -10.68
N GLY A 451 39.73 -23.56 -11.81
CA GLY A 451 40.47 -23.45 -13.08
C GLY A 451 41.66 -22.50 -12.92
N THR A 452 42.86 -22.99 -13.17
CA THR A 452 44.12 -22.21 -13.01
C THR A 452 44.57 -21.54 -14.31
N GLU A 453 43.85 -21.78 -15.41
CA GLU A 453 44.24 -21.39 -16.77
C GLU A 453 44.16 -19.86 -17.01
N ASP A 454 43.24 -19.17 -16.35
CA ASP A 454 43.06 -17.71 -16.47
C ASP A 454 43.63 -16.91 -15.29
N MET A 455 44.40 -17.57 -14.40
CA MET A 455 44.95 -16.88 -13.23
C MET A 455 46.15 -16.03 -13.60
N THR A 456 46.14 -14.77 -13.17
CA THR A 456 47.34 -13.94 -13.17
C THR A 456 48.45 -14.59 -12.36
N SER A 457 49.71 -14.38 -12.74
CA SER A 457 50.89 -14.96 -12.08
C SER A 457 50.95 -14.70 -10.57
N ARG A 458 50.42 -13.56 -10.11
CA ARG A 458 50.25 -13.25 -8.68
C ARG A 458 49.17 -14.10 -8.01
N ALA A 459 48.04 -14.33 -8.67
CA ALA A 459 46.96 -15.18 -8.15
C ALA A 459 47.38 -16.65 -8.05
N LEU A 460 48.15 -17.13 -9.03
CA LEU A 460 48.72 -18.49 -9.07
C LEU A 460 49.72 -18.72 -7.91
N SER A 461 50.54 -17.72 -7.60
CA SER A 461 51.44 -17.74 -6.43
C SER A 461 50.67 -17.88 -5.12
N ILE A 462 49.62 -17.06 -4.93
CA ILE A 462 48.80 -17.06 -3.70
C ILE A 462 48.03 -18.38 -3.57
N TYR A 463 47.49 -18.90 -4.67
CA TYR A 463 46.80 -20.19 -4.71
C TYR A 463 47.71 -21.34 -4.26
N ASN A 464 48.94 -21.39 -4.78
CA ASN A 464 49.91 -22.43 -4.40
C ASN A 464 50.35 -22.30 -2.94
N GLU A 465 50.50 -21.07 -2.43
CA GLU A 465 50.87 -20.83 -1.03
C GLU A 465 49.76 -21.28 -0.06
N LEU A 466 48.50 -21.05 -0.42
CA LEU A 466 47.33 -21.51 0.34
C LEU A 466 47.15 -23.03 0.26
N LYS A 467 47.42 -23.64 -0.91
CA LYS A 467 47.36 -25.09 -1.10
C LYS A 467 48.39 -25.81 -0.23
N ASN A 468 49.62 -25.29 -0.19
CA ASN A 468 50.71 -25.89 0.61
C ASN A 468 50.47 -25.72 2.13
N LYS A 469 49.87 -24.61 2.58
CA LYS A 469 49.50 -24.42 4.00
C LYS A 469 48.41 -25.36 4.50
N ASN A 470 47.54 -25.84 3.62
CA ASN A 470 46.46 -26.77 3.98
C ASN A 470 46.90 -28.25 3.99
N THR A 471 48.08 -28.57 3.47
CA THR A 471 48.64 -29.94 3.50
C THR A 471 49.50 -30.23 4.73
N GLU A 472 49.84 -29.22 5.54
CA GLU A 472 50.67 -29.35 6.76
C GLU A 472 49.87 -29.37 8.09
N LYS A 473 48.53 -29.50 8.05
CA LYS A 473 47.66 -29.65 9.24
C LYS A 473 46.73 -30.84 9.08
#